data_AF-A0A242M3H9-F1
#
_entry.id   AF-A0A242M3H9-F1
#
_cell.length_a   1.000
_cell.length_b   1.000
_cell.length_c   1.000
_cell.angle_alpha   90.00
_cell.angle_beta   90.00
_cell.angle_gamma   90.00
#
_symmetry.space_group_name_H-M   'P 1'
#
loop_
_entity.id
_entity.type
_entity.pdbx_description
1 polymer ?
#
loop_
_entity_poly.entity_id
_entity_poly.type
_entity_poly.pdbx_seq_one_letter_code
_entity_poly.pdbx_strand_id
1 'polypeptide(L)'
;MWLTRTFFRGAEGSGIPQVIATLHGHTTEFGERLLTIRLLIGKILVSFLAILGGFTIGREGPTVHVGAALMFNLRKFYPKRLRSIAGAGLERRLALAGAAAGLSAAFNTPLAGVVFAIEELTRSFEQRASGVLITAIIFAGVVALGINGNYTCFGTIDVGTSFPNWLALAVLLTGIVAGVAGGVFCWLLLNTRRWMPGPLFAIRERRPVSFGALCGLVVAVVGVASGAHTFGSGYAEARGLLEGHVQLSVLYPILKLISMVASYLSGVPGGIFAPSLAIGAGIGNVLHLAFSQISLPVLIALAMVGYLAAVTQSPITAFVIVIEMVNGHALVISLMATSLIASQVSKFFAPSLYEALAERFALVQSSATTAVGK
;
A
#
# COMPACT_ATOMS: atom_id res chain seq x y z
N MET A 1 18.95 -1.77 3.33
CA MET A 1 19.45 -1.78 1.94
C MET A 1 20.53 -2.82 1.67
N TRP A 2 21.68 -2.76 2.34
CA TRP A 2 22.76 -3.73 2.12
C TRP A 2 22.28 -5.18 2.30
N LEU A 3 21.58 -5.49 3.40
CA LEU A 3 21.00 -6.81 3.64
C LEU A 3 20.07 -7.28 2.51
N THR A 4 19.16 -6.42 2.04
CA THR A 4 18.25 -6.72 0.92
C THR A 4 19.02 -7.06 -0.34
N ARG A 5 20.03 -6.27 -0.71
CA ARG A 5 20.76 -6.45 -1.97
C ARG A 5 21.74 -7.63 -1.93
N THR A 6 22.29 -7.95 -0.77
CA THR A 6 23.28 -9.03 -0.63
C THR A 6 22.61 -10.38 -0.39
N PHE A 7 21.62 -10.43 0.50
CA PHE A 7 21.06 -11.70 0.98
C PHE A 7 19.61 -11.96 0.55
N PHE A 8 18.84 -10.93 0.21
CA PHE A 8 17.39 -11.05 -0.01
C PHE A 8 16.92 -10.29 -1.26
N ARG A 9 17.63 -10.45 -2.40
CA ARG A 9 17.28 -9.80 -3.67
C ARG A 9 15.89 -10.24 -4.11
N GLY A 10 14.96 -9.31 -4.27
CA GLY A 10 13.53 -9.55 -4.50
C GLY A 10 12.65 -9.17 -3.31
N ALA A 11 13.22 -8.92 -2.12
CA ALA A 11 12.48 -8.48 -0.95
C ALA A 11 12.32 -6.94 -0.88
N GLU A 12 12.90 -6.17 -1.80
CA GLU A 12 12.80 -4.70 -1.84
C GLU A 12 11.36 -4.16 -1.95
N GLY A 13 11.19 -2.92 -1.48
CA GLY A 13 9.94 -2.17 -1.58
C GLY A 13 8.73 -2.88 -0.98
N SER A 14 7.55 -2.62 -1.58
CA SER A 14 6.26 -3.08 -1.05
C SER A 14 6.17 -4.61 -0.94
N GLY A 15 6.50 -5.35 -2.00
CA GLY A 15 6.19 -6.78 -2.07
C GLY A 15 4.94 -7.07 -2.91
N ILE A 16 4.00 -6.13 -2.99
CA ILE A 16 2.82 -6.22 -3.87
C ILE A 16 3.21 -6.34 -5.35
N PRO A 17 4.14 -5.52 -5.90
CA PRO A 17 4.58 -5.68 -7.29
C PRO A 17 5.13 -7.08 -7.62
N GLN A 18 5.82 -7.71 -6.68
CA GLN A 18 6.33 -9.07 -6.81
C GLN A 18 5.19 -10.10 -6.90
N VAL A 19 4.14 -9.92 -6.09
CA VAL A 19 2.93 -10.74 -6.13
C VAL A 19 2.21 -10.54 -7.46
N ILE A 20 1.98 -9.30 -7.89
CA ILE A 20 1.35 -8.97 -9.18
C ILE A 20 2.12 -9.61 -10.35
N ALA A 21 3.45 -9.42 -10.39
CA ALA A 21 4.30 -10.03 -11.42
C ALA A 21 4.18 -11.56 -11.45
N THR A 22 3.98 -12.20 -10.29
CA THR A 22 3.77 -13.65 -10.18
C THR A 22 2.37 -14.07 -10.65
N LEU A 23 1.33 -13.27 -10.36
CA LEU A 23 -0.05 -13.59 -10.72
C LEU A 23 -0.39 -13.34 -12.20
N HIS A 24 0.28 -12.38 -12.83
CA HIS A 24 0.07 -12.00 -14.23
C HIS A 24 1.11 -12.61 -15.19
N GLY A 25 2.29 -12.99 -14.69
CA GLY A 25 3.31 -13.70 -15.46
C GLY A 25 3.17 -15.22 -15.40
N HIS A 26 4.28 -15.93 -15.69
CA HIS A 26 4.39 -17.37 -15.48
C HIS A 26 4.44 -17.70 -13.98
N THR A 27 3.28 -17.97 -13.37
CA THR A 27 3.13 -18.09 -11.91
C THR A 27 4.16 -19.01 -11.24
N THR A 28 4.43 -20.17 -11.84
CA THR A 28 5.41 -21.11 -11.27
C THR A 28 6.82 -20.52 -11.28
N GLU A 29 7.28 -20.01 -12.43
CA GLU A 29 8.63 -19.46 -12.59
C GLU A 29 8.85 -18.23 -11.71
N PHE A 30 7.93 -17.27 -11.78
CA PHE A 30 8.02 -16.05 -10.97
C PHE A 30 7.87 -16.34 -9.49
N GLY A 31 6.98 -17.26 -9.10
CA GLY A 31 6.79 -17.62 -7.70
C GLY A 31 8.01 -18.33 -7.11
N GLU A 32 8.67 -19.20 -7.86
CA GLU A 32 9.90 -19.86 -7.41
C GLU A 32 11.08 -18.90 -7.24
N ARG A 33 11.01 -17.72 -7.86
CA ARG A 33 12.01 -16.66 -7.73
C ARG A 33 11.65 -15.61 -6.68
N LEU A 34 10.39 -15.15 -6.68
CA LEU A 34 9.93 -13.97 -5.95
C LEU A 34 9.15 -14.29 -4.67
N LEU A 35 8.61 -15.51 -4.56
CA LEU A 35 7.77 -15.95 -3.44
C LEU A 35 8.46 -17.07 -2.64
N THR A 36 9.78 -16.99 -2.43
CA THR A 36 10.54 -18.01 -1.69
C THR A 36 10.49 -17.82 -0.18
N ILE A 37 10.69 -18.89 0.60
CA ILE A 37 10.79 -18.82 2.06
C ILE A 37 11.95 -17.92 2.53
N ARG A 38 13.04 -17.87 1.76
CA ARG A 38 14.18 -16.99 2.02
C ARG A 38 13.77 -15.51 1.92
N LEU A 39 13.01 -15.15 0.88
CA LEU A 39 12.50 -13.79 0.73
C LEU A 39 11.45 -13.46 1.77
N LEU A 40 10.61 -14.41 2.17
CA LEU A 40 9.67 -14.25 3.28
C LEU A 40 10.41 -13.85 4.57
N ILE A 41 11.42 -14.61 4.98
CA ILE A 41 12.22 -14.32 6.19
C ILE A 41 12.93 -12.97 6.06
N GLY A 42 13.54 -12.71 4.90
CA GLY A 42 14.19 -11.43 4.61
C GLY A 42 13.23 -10.24 4.66
N LYS A 43 11.99 -10.42 4.19
CA LYS A 43 10.96 -9.39 4.20
C LYS A 43 10.61 -9.01 5.63
N ILE A 44 10.39 -10.00 6.50
CA ILE A 44 10.09 -9.78 7.92
C ILE A 44 11.26 -9.09 8.62
N LEU A 45 12.46 -9.66 8.54
CA LEU A 45 13.64 -9.14 9.25
C LEU A 45 14.00 -7.72 8.81
N VAL A 46 14.07 -7.46 7.51
CA VAL A 46 14.54 -6.16 7.02
C VAL A 46 13.44 -5.09 7.14
N SER A 47 12.16 -5.43 6.99
CA SER A 47 11.07 -4.47 7.25
C SER A 47 11.01 -4.09 8.73
N PHE A 48 11.22 -5.04 9.63
CA PHE A 48 11.33 -4.77 11.07
C PHE A 48 12.46 -3.77 11.37
N LEU A 49 13.67 -4.02 10.86
CA LEU A 49 14.80 -3.10 11.01
C LEU A 49 14.53 -1.72 10.40
N ALA A 50 13.81 -1.65 9.30
CA ALA A 50 13.45 -0.40 8.66
C ALA A 50 12.45 0.42 9.49
N ILE A 51 11.45 -0.25 10.07
CA ILE A 51 10.48 0.36 10.99
C ILE A 51 11.22 0.87 12.25
N LEU A 52 12.13 0.08 12.82
CA LEU A 52 12.98 0.51 13.94
C LEU A 52 13.85 1.72 13.58
N GLY A 53 14.33 1.79 12.34
CA GLY A 53 15.08 2.93 11.81
C GLY A 53 14.23 4.18 11.54
N GLY A 54 12.93 4.16 11.85
CA GLY A 54 12.03 5.31 11.70
C GLY A 54 11.57 5.58 10.27
N PHE A 55 11.87 4.69 9.31
CA PHE A 55 11.42 4.85 7.92
C PHE A 55 9.91 4.99 7.83
N THR A 56 9.44 5.87 6.94
CA THR A 56 8.02 6.10 6.69
C THR A 56 7.46 5.01 5.80
N ILE A 57 7.23 3.84 6.41
CA ILE A 57 6.74 2.63 5.75
C ILE A 57 5.65 1.95 6.59
N GLY A 58 4.77 1.23 5.91
CA GLY A 58 3.75 0.37 6.52
C GLY A 58 4.13 -1.11 6.48
N ARG A 59 3.49 -1.91 7.34
CA ARG A 59 3.65 -3.38 7.39
C ARG A 59 2.86 -4.13 6.32
N GLU A 60 1.86 -3.47 5.73
CA GLU A 60 0.88 -4.01 4.77
C GLU A 60 1.48 -4.66 3.53
N GLY A 61 2.45 -3.99 2.89
CA GLY A 61 3.15 -4.55 1.73
C GLY A 61 3.92 -5.84 2.09
N PRO A 62 4.79 -5.77 3.13
CA PRO A 62 5.46 -6.95 3.68
C PRO A 62 4.51 -8.09 4.04
N THR A 63 3.39 -7.85 4.72
CA THR A 63 2.45 -8.91 5.11
C THR A 63 1.75 -9.54 3.92
N VAL A 64 1.36 -8.76 2.90
CA VAL A 64 0.83 -9.28 1.63
C VAL A 64 1.85 -10.20 0.96
N HIS A 65 3.11 -9.79 0.87
CA HIS A 65 4.16 -10.60 0.23
C HIS A 65 4.50 -11.86 1.04
N VAL A 66 4.58 -11.74 2.36
CA VAL A 66 4.78 -12.86 3.28
C VAL A 66 3.65 -13.87 3.18
N GLY A 67 2.39 -13.41 3.18
CA GLY A 67 1.23 -14.28 3.06
C GLY A 67 1.19 -15.01 1.71
N ALA A 68 1.46 -14.30 0.61
CA ALA A 68 1.56 -14.89 -0.71
C ALA A 68 2.68 -15.94 -0.78
N ALA A 69 3.87 -15.62 -0.26
CA ALA A 69 5.01 -16.52 -0.24
C ALA A 69 4.77 -17.76 0.62
N LEU A 70 4.13 -17.61 1.79
CA LEU A 70 3.80 -18.72 2.65
C LEU A 70 2.86 -19.70 1.93
N MET A 71 1.72 -19.21 1.44
CA MET A 71 0.73 -20.05 0.75
C MET A 71 1.28 -20.65 -0.54
N PHE A 72 2.06 -19.89 -1.31
CA PHE A 72 2.72 -20.40 -2.51
C PHE A 72 3.66 -21.57 -2.18
N ASN A 73 4.43 -21.51 -1.09
CA ASN A 73 5.30 -22.63 -0.69
C ASN A 73 4.54 -23.82 -0.09
N LEU A 74 3.37 -23.58 0.54
CA LEU A 74 2.50 -24.64 1.04
C LEU A 74 1.94 -25.54 -0.07
N ARG A 75 1.98 -25.11 -1.34
CA ARG A 75 1.67 -25.97 -2.50
C ARG A 75 2.43 -27.30 -2.49
N LYS A 76 3.63 -27.32 -1.90
CA LYS A 76 4.48 -28.52 -1.83
C LYS A 76 3.89 -29.62 -0.96
N PHE A 77 2.95 -29.30 -0.07
CA PHE A 77 2.24 -30.26 0.78
C PHE A 77 0.91 -30.75 0.18
N TYR A 78 0.44 -30.18 -0.95
CA TYR A 78 -0.78 -30.65 -1.61
C TYR A 78 -0.58 -32.01 -2.30
N PRO A 79 -1.59 -32.90 -2.31
CA PRO A 79 -1.48 -34.21 -2.96
C PRO A 79 -1.05 -34.10 -4.43
N LYS A 80 -0.15 -35.01 -4.87
CA LYS A 80 0.40 -35.00 -6.24
C LYS A 80 -0.68 -35.00 -7.33
N ARG A 81 -1.81 -35.71 -7.12
CA ARG A 81 -2.97 -35.70 -8.02
C ARG A 81 -3.54 -34.29 -8.20
N LEU A 82 -3.78 -33.56 -7.11
CA LEU A 82 -4.34 -32.21 -7.16
C LEU A 82 -3.37 -31.21 -7.80
N ARG A 83 -2.07 -31.39 -7.55
CA ARG A 83 -1.00 -30.57 -8.14
C ARG A 83 -0.87 -30.79 -9.65
N SER A 84 -1.01 -32.04 -10.11
CA SER A 84 -0.99 -32.40 -11.52
C SER A 84 -2.21 -31.87 -12.28
N ILE A 85 -3.40 -31.93 -11.67
CA ILE A 85 -4.66 -31.51 -12.30
C ILE A 85 -4.81 -29.98 -12.33
N ALA A 86 -4.44 -29.28 -11.26
CA ALA A 86 -4.67 -27.84 -11.13
C ALA A 86 -3.44 -26.98 -11.48
N GLY A 87 -2.23 -27.58 -11.53
CA GLY A 87 -0.99 -26.96 -12.00
C GLY A 87 -0.78 -25.52 -11.51
N ALA A 88 -0.45 -24.63 -12.45
CA ALA A 88 -0.27 -23.20 -12.23
C ALA A 88 -1.53 -22.49 -11.68
N GLY A 89 -2.73 -23.02 -11.94
CA GLY A 89 -3.99 -22.47 -11.43
C GLY A 89 -4.12 -22.60 -9.91
N LEU A 90 -3.65 -23.70 -9.32
CA LEU A 90 -3.60 -23.86 -7.86
C LEU A 90 -2.59 -22.90 -7.23
N GLU A 91 -1.40 -22.78 -7.82
CA GLU A 91 -0.35 -21.89 -7.33
C GLU A 91 -0.80 -20.44 -7.30
N ARG A 92 -1.47 -20.00 -8.38
CA ARG A 92 -2.04 -18.66 -8.50
C ARG A 92 -3.10 -18.41 -7.42
N ARG A 93 -4.01 -19.36 -7.20
CA ARG A 93 -5.06 -19.26 -6.17
C ARG A 93 -4.46 -19.21 -4.76
N LEU A 94 -3.44 -20.02 -4.47
CA LEU A 94 -2.75 -20.01 -3.18
C LEU A 94 -2.02 -18.69 -2.93
N ALA A 95 -1.24 -18.21 -3.91
CA ALA A 95 -0.55 -16.93 -3.81
C ALA A 95 -1.54 -15.77 -3.61
N LEU A 96 -2.65 -15.76 -4.37
CA LEU A 96 -3.70 -14.74 -4.24
C LEU A 96 -4.40 -14.80 -2.88
N ALA A 97 -4.77 -15.98 -2.40
CA ALA A 97 -5.38 -16.17 -1.08
C ALA A 97 -4.44 -15.74 0.06
N GLY A 98 -3.16 -16.09 -0.05
CA GLY A 98 -2.14 -15.68 0.91
C GLY A 98 -1.93 -14.16 0.91
N ALA A 99 -1.91 -13.53 -0.28
CA ALA A 99 -1.81 -12.09 -0.43
C ALA A 99 -2.99 -11.36 0.24
N ALA A 100 -4.22 -11.81 -0.05
CA ALA A 100 -5.44 -11.28 0.54
C ALA A 100 -5.46 -11.44 2.07
N ALA A 101 -5.14 -12.64 2.58
CA ALA A 101 -5.03 -12.90 4.01
C ALA A 101 -3.98 -12.02 4.69
N GLY A 102 -2.84 -11.79 4.02
CA GLY A 102 -1.79 -10.89 4.48
C GLY A 102 -2.24 -9.44 4.62
N LEU A 103 -3.10 -8.94 3.71
CA LEU A 103 -3.70 -7.62 3.84
C LEU A 103 -4.75 -7.58 4.96
N SER A 104 -5.66 -8.57 4.99
CA SER A 104 -6.70 -8.66 6.02
C SER A 104 -6.13 -8.71 7.43
N ALA A 105 -5.09 -9.52 7.66
CA ALA A 105 -4.42 -9.61 8.95
C ALA A 105 -3.69 -8.31 9.33
N ALA A 106 -3.30 -7.51 8.34
CA ALA A 106 -2.53 -6.32 8.58
C ALA A 106 -3.41 -5.13 8.97
N PHE A 107 -4.58 -4.95 8.34
CA PHE A 107 -5.50 -3.88 8.73
C PHE A 107 -6.67 -4.32 9.63
N ASN A 108 -6.81 -5.61 9.95
CA ASN A 108 -8.03 -6.16 10.55
C ASN A 108 -9.27 -5.92 9.67
N THR A 109 -9.08 -5.98 8.34
CA THR A 109 -10.08 -5.64 7.31
C THR A 109 -10.30 -6.80 6.34
N PRO A 110 -11.17 -7.77 6.67
CA PRO A 110 -11.40 -8.96 5.85
C PRO A 110 -11.97 -8.64 4.47
N LEU A 111 -13.00 -7.78 4.38
CA LEU A 111 -13.62 -7.44 3.09
C LEU A 111 -12.63 -6.71 2.20
N ALA A 112 -11.82 -5.82 2.79
CA ALA A 112 -10.81 -5.10 2.04
C ALA A 112 -9.75 -6.03 1.44
N GLY A 113 -9.38 -7.12 2.13
CA GLY A 113 -8.49 -8.14 1.60
C GLY A 113 -9.05 -8.85 0.36
N VAL A 114 -10.35 -9.18 0.37
CA VAL A 114 -11.04 -9.77 -0.80
C VAL A 114 -11.07 -8.80 -1.97
N VAL A 115 -11.50 -7.57 -1.72
CA VAL A 115 -11.65 -6.56 -2.77
C VAL A 115 -10.29 -6.20 -3.36
N PHE A 116 -9.25 -6.06 -2.55
CA PHE A 116 -7.88 -5.86 -3.01
C PHE A 116 -7.40 -6.99 -3.93
N ALA A 117 -7.69 -8.24 -3.60
CA ALA A 117 -7.32 -9.38 -4.43
C ALA A 117 -8.02 -9.36 -5.80
N ILE A 118 -9.26 -8.88 -5.85
CA ILE A 118 -10.04 -8.77 -7.08
C ILE A 118 -9.59 -7.56 -7.91
N GLU A 119 -9.62 -6.37 -7.30
CA GLU A 119 -9.42 -5.10 -7.99
C GLU A 119 -7.95 -4.81 -8.29
N GLU A 120 -7.03 -5.08 -7.35
CA GLU A 120 -5.63 -4.65 -7.49
C GLU A 120 -4.70 -5.80 -7.91
N LEU A 121 -4.87 -7.00 -7.36
CA LEU A 121 -3.98 -8.12 -7.67
C LEU A 121 -4.35 -8.87 -8.96
N THR A 122 -5.64 -8.99 -9.26
CA THR A 122 -6.12 -9.78 -10.40
C THR A 122 -6.46 -8.91 -11.60
N ARG A 123 -7.13 -7.76 -11.39
CA ARG A 123 -7.53 -6.78 -12.43
C ARG A 123 -8.35 -7.32 -13.61
N SER A 124 -8.76 -8.59 -13.58
CA SER A 124 -9.73 -9.17 -14.51
C SER A 124 -11.00 -9.62 -13.78
N PHE A 125 -12.12 -8.96 -14.08
CA PHE A 125 -13.46 -9.32 -13.57
C PHE A 125 -13.94 -10.68 -14.09
N GLU A 126 -13.27 -11.24 -15.09
CA GLU A 126 -13.64 -12.49 -15.78
C GLU A 126 -13.32 -13.76 -14.99
N GLN A 127 -12.52 -13.66 -13.92
CA GLN A 127 -12.26 -14.77 -13.01
C GLN A 127 -12.86 -14.47 -11.64
N ARG A 128 -14.19 -14.46 -11.61
CA ARG A 128 -15.00 -14.33 -10.39
C ARG A 128 -14.44 -15.25 -9.31
N ALA A 129 -14.19 -14.64 -8.16
CA ALA A 129 -13.71 -15.26 -6.95
C ALA A 129 -14.39 -16.61 -6.72
N SER A 130 -13.62 -17.71 -6.86
CA SER A 130 -14.08 -19.03 -6.45
C SER A 130 -14.56 -18.93 -5.00
N GLY A 131 -15.69 -19.56 -4.65
CA GLY A 131 -16.18 -19.58 -3.27
C GLY A 131 -15.08 -19.96 -2.28
N VAL A 132 -14.14 -20.82 -2.70
CA VAL A 132 -12.93 -21.20 -1.94
C VAL A 132 -12.03 -20.00 -1.58
N LEU A 133 -11.82 -19.04 -2.48
CA LEU A 133 -11.02 -17.83 -2.22
C LEU A 133 -11.70 -16.95 -1.18
N ILE A 134 -13.01 -16.71 -1.35
CA ILE A 134 -13.80 -15.88 -0.43
C ILE A 134 -13.82 -16.54 0.95
N THR A 135 -14.10 -17.84 1.03
CA THR A 135 -14.10 -18.60 2.29
C THR A 135 -12.74 -18.53 2.99
N ALA A 136 -11.63 -18.71 2.26
CA ALA A 136 -10.28 -18.64 2.85
C ALA A 136 -9.98 -17.25 3.44
N ILE A 137 -10.42 -16.18 2.79
CA ILE A 137 -10.20 -14.81 3.27
C ILE A 137 -11.08 -14.50 4.47
N ILE A 138 -12.34 -14.97 4.47
CA ILE A 138 -13.23 -14.86 5.64
C ILE A 138 -12.60 -15.58 6.84
N PHE A 139 -12.10 -16.82 6.67
CA PHE A 139 -11.41 -17.53 7.74
C PHE A 139 -10.18 -16.77 8.24
N ALA A 140 -9.34 -16.24 7.35
CA ALA A 140 -8.19 -15.43 7.74
C ALA A 140 -8.59 -14.17 8.52
N GLY A 141 -9.67 -13.51 8.09
CA GLY A 141 -10.25 -12.37 8.79
C GLY A 141 -10.79 -12.74 10.17
N VAL A 142 -11.52 -13.84 10.30
CA VAL A 142 -12.04 -14.36 11.57
C VAL A 142 -10.91 -14.73 12.52
N VAL A 143 -9.83 -15.34 12.03
CA VAL A 143 -8.64 -15.63 12.85
C VAL A 143 -7.94 -14.35 13.29
N ALA A 144 -7.78 -13.37 12.39
CA ALA A 144 -7.20 -12.07 12.74
C ALA A 144 -8.04 -11.35 13.81
N LEU A 145 -9.37 -11.37 13.67
CA LEU A 145 -10.32 -10.84 14.66
C LEU A 145 -10.26 -11.61 15.98
N GLY A 146 -10.12 -12.94 15.94
CA GLY A 146 -10.02 -13.79 17.12
C GLY A 146 -8.73 -13.57 17.92
N ILE A 147 -7.61 -13.26 17.25
CA ILE A 147 -6.32 -13.00 17.89
C ILE A 147 -6.21 -11.54 18.34
N ASN A 148 -6.57 -10.58 17.48
CA ASN A 148 -6.37 -9.16 17.74
C ASN A 148 -7.56 -8.52 18.48
N GLY A 149 -8.73 -9.15 18.48
CA GLY A 149 -9.98 -8.61 19.00
C GLY A 149 -10.82 -7.87 17.94
N ASN A 150 -12.12 -7.72 18.21
CA ASN A 150 -13.04 -6.96 17.35
C ASN A 150 -12.92 -5.46 17.67
N TYR A 151 -11.88 -4.82 17.16
CA TYR A 151 -11.70 -3.37 17.23
C TYR A 151 -11.57 -2.78 15.83
N THR A 152 -12.15 -1.59 15.65
CA THR A 152 -11.94 -0.79 14.44
C THR A 152 -10.62 -0.06 14.57
N CYS A 153 -9.80 -0.09 13.51
CA CYS A 153 -8.48 0.54 13.54
C CYS A 153 -8.53 2.05 13.81
N PHE A 154 -9.65 2.72 13.48
CA PHE A 154 -9.80 4.16 13.61
C PHE A 154 -11.09 4.59 14.33
N GLY A 155 -11.81 3.70 15.01
CA GLY A 155 -13.03 4.06 15.76
C GLY A 155 -14.31 4.15 14.91
N THR A 156 -15.33 4.81 15.45
CA THR A 156 -16.63 5.09 14.80
C THR A 156 -16.73 6.58 14.45
N ILE A 157 -17.14 6.90 13.22
CA ILE A 157 -17.51 8.27 12.87
C ILE A 157 -19.02 8.37 12.90
N ASP A 158 -19.54 9.10 13.88
CA ASP A 158 -20.95 9.49 13.92
C ASP A 158 -21.14 10.76 13.10
N VAL A 159 -21.87 10.64 11.99
CA VAL A 159 -22.29 11.78 11.18
C VAL A 159 -23.71 12.06 11.63
N GLY A 160 -23.92 13.17 12.34
CA GLY A 160 -25.26 13.56 12.77
C GLY A 160 -26.29 13.55 11.63
N THR A 161 -27.57 13.62 11.98
CA THR A 161 -28.71 13.32 11.10
C THR A 161 -28.92 14.25 9.89
N SER A 162 -28.05 15.24 9.65
CA SER A 162 -28.16 16.20 8.54
C SER A 162 -26.89 16.22 7.69
N PHE A 163 -27.02 15.93 6.39
CA PHE A 163 -25.93 16.10 5.44
C PHE A 163 -25.59 17.59 5.31
N PRO A 164 -24.34 18.01 5.59
CA PRO A 164 -23.97 19.42 5.45
C PRO A 164 -24.11 19.87 3.98
N ASN A 165 -24.71 21.04 3.73
CA ASN A 165 -24.86 21.62 2.38
C ASN A 165 -23.52 21.71 1.61
N TRP A 166 -22.40 21.80 2.34
CA TRP A 166 -21.05 21.91 1.79
C TRP A 166 -20.35 20.56 1.57
N LEU A 167 -20.96 19.43 1.95
CA LEU A 167 -20.33 18.12 1.88
C LEU A 167 -20.02 17.71 0.45
N ALA A 168 -20.91 17.98 -0.51
CA ALA A 168 -20.67 17.65 -1.91
C ALA A 168 -19.45 18.40 -2.47
N LEU A 169 -19.30 19.68 -2.12
CA LEU A 169 -18.11 20.46 -2.50
C LEU A 169 -16.85 19.95 -1.80
N ALA A 170 -16.95 19.58 -0.52
CA ALA A 170 -15.84 19.02 0.23
C ALA A 170 -15.38 17.68 -0.36
N VAL A 171 -16.31 16.78 -0.75
CA VAL A 171 -16.01 15.53 -1.47
C VAL A 171 -15.25 15.80 -2.76
N LEU A 172 -15.73 16.73 -3.58
CA LEU A 172 -15.11 17.08 -4.86
C LEU A 172 -13.70 17.65 -4.66
N LEU A 173 -13.54 18.66 -3.80
CA LEU A 173 -12.24 19.29 -3.56
C LEU A 173 -11.25 18.33 -2.88
N THR A 174 -11.71 17.53 -1.91
CA THR A 174 -10.87 16.52 -1.26
C THR A 174 -10.39 15.49 -2.28
N GLY A 175 -11.28 15.01 -3.16
CA GLY A 175 -10.93 14.09 -4.23
C GLY A 175 -9.89 14.67 -5.18
N ILE A 176 -10.04 15.93 -5.61
CA ILE A 176 -9.08 16.59 -6.49
C ILE A 176 -7.73 16.80 -5.79
N VAL A 177 -7.72 17.36 -4.58
CA VAL A 177 -6.48 17.65 -3.84
C VAL A 177 -5.71 16.37 -3.53
N ALA A 178 -6.41 15.34 -3.01
CA ALA A 178 -5.80 14.05 -2.73
C ALA A 178 -5.35 13.33 -4.00
N GLY A 179 -6.12 13.46 -5.08
CA GLY A 179 -5.81 12.96 -6.42
C GLY A 179 -4.53 13.56 -7.00
N VAL A 180 -4.38 14.90 -6.94
CA VAL A 180 -3.17 15.60 -7.37
C VAL A 180 -1.98 15.19 -6.50
N ALA A 181 -2.14 15.21 -5.17
CA ALA A 181 -1.06 14.86 -4.25
C ALA A 181 -0.57 13.42 -4.45
N GLY A 182 -1.49 12.46 -4.57
CA GLY A 182 -1.16 11.06 -4.84
C GLY A 182 -0.60 10.84 -6.25
N GLY A 183 -1.10 11.55 -7.26
CA GLY A 183 -0.56 11.54 -8.62
C GLY A 183 0.87 12.07 -8.69
N VAL A 184 1.16 13.18 -8.00
CA VAL A 184 2.51 13.73 -7.86
C VAL A 184 3.44 12.73 -7.16
N PHE A 185 2.97 12.07 -6.10
CA PHE A 185 3.73 11.00 -5.44
C PHE A 185 4.11 9.87 -6.43
N CYS A 186 3.13 9.35 -7.18
CA CYS A 186 3.38 8.30 -8.18
C CYS A 186 4.36 8.77 -9.26
N TRP A 187 4.19 10.00 -9.77
CA TRP A 187 5.10 10.59 -10.76
C TRP A 187 6.53 10.73 -10.21
N LEU A 188 6.70 11.20 -8.98
CA LEU A 188 8.03 11.32 -8.34
C LEU A 188 8.73 9.94 -8.25
N LEU A 189 7.99 8.88 -7.93
CA LEU A 189 8.58 7.54 -7.81
C LEU A 189 8.88 6.88 -9.16
N LEU A 190 8.01 7.09 -10.17
CA LEU A 190 8.16 6.43 -11.47
C LEU A 190 9.09 7.19 -12.42
N ASN A 191 9.16 8.52 -12.31
CA ASN A 191 9.92 9.38 -13.22
C ASN A 191 11.20 9.94 -12.58
N THR A 192 11.89 9.17 -11.72
CA THR A 192 13.09 9.63 -10.99
C THR A 192 14.17 10.24 -11.90
N ARG A 193 14.37 9.72 -13.12
CA ARG A 193 15.33 10.30 -14.09
C ARG A 193 14.98 11.71 -14.56
N ARG A 194 13.71 12.11 -14.53
CA ARG A 194 13.25 13.40 -15.07
C ARG A 194 13.43 14.56 -14.09
N TRP A 195 13.30 14.31 -12.79
CA TRP A 195 13.36 15.37 -11.77
C TRP A 195 14.60 15.28 -10.87
N MET A 196 15.22 14.10 -10.73
CA MET A 196 16.37 13.95 -9.84
C MET A 196 17.65 14.45 -10.53
N PRO A 197 18.45 15.31 -9.87
CA PRO A 197 19.69 15.82 -10.44
C PRO A 197 20.66 14.70 -10.86
N GLY A 198 21.37 14.91 -11.98
CA GLY A 198 22.30 13.93 -12.56
C GLY A 198 23.29 13.29 -11.57
N PRO A 199 23.97 14.07 -10.69
CA PRO A 199 24.88 13.51 -9.69
C PRO A 199 24.17 12.59 -8.68
N LEU A 200 22.97 12.98 -8.23
CA LEU A 200 22.19 12.19 -7.27
C LEU A 200 21.67 10.90 -7.93
N PHE A 201 21.27 10.99 -9.20
CA PHE A 201 20.90 9.83 -10.00
C PHE A 201 22.07 8.86 -10.21
N ALA A 202 23.27 9.37 -10.47
CA ALA A 202 24.47 8.54 -10.58
C ALA A 202 24.81 7.83 -9.26
N ILE A 203 24.64 8.49 -8.11
CA ILE A 203 24.83 7.87 -6.79
C ILE A 203 23.81 6.73 -6.57
N ARG A 204 22.54 6.95 -6.94
CA ARG A 204 21.49 5.92 -6.85
C ARG A 204 21.85 4.66 -7.65
N GLU A 205 22.35 4.81 -8.87
CA GLU A 205 22.71 3.67 -9.73
C GLU A 205 24.03 3.00 -9.31
N ARG A 206 25.09 3.78 -9.05
CA ARG A 206 26.44 3.25 -8.81
C ARG A 206 26.70 2.88 -7.35
N ARG A 207 26.08 3.58 -6.40
CA ARG A 207 26.29 3.43 -4.94
C ARG A 207 24.96 3.38 -4.19
N PRO A 208 24.12 2.35 -4.43
CA PRO A 208 22.76 2.29 -3.88
C PRO A 208 22.70 2.23 -2.35
N VAL A 209 23.73 1.72 -1.69
CA VAL A 209 23.81 1.72 -0.21
C VAL A 209 24.02 3.15 0.32
N SER A 210 24.92 3.92 -0.28
CA SER A 210 25.14 5.33 0.06
C SER A 210 23.92 6.18 -0.24
N PHE A 211 23.24 5.93 -1.37
CA PHE A 211 21.95 6.58 -1.68
C PHE A 211 20.90 6.27 -0.62
N GLY A 212 20.78 5.00 -0.20
CA GLY A 212 19.87 4.60 0.87
C GLY A 212 20.18 5.29 2.21
N ALA A 213 21.46 5.48 2.54
CA ALA A 213 21.87 6.23 3.73
C ALA A 213 21.48 7.71 3.63
N LEU A 214 21.62 8.34 2.46
CA LEU A 214 21.15 9.71 2.22
C LEU A 214 19.62 9.81 2.36
N CYS A 215 18.86 8.85 1.84
CA CYS A 215 17.42 8.78 2.06
C CYS A 215 17.07 8.66 3.54
N GLY A 216 17.80 7.82 4.30
CA GLY A 216 17.63 7.70 5.74
C GLY A 216 17.93 9.01 6.48
N LEU A 217 18.95 9.76 6.06
CA LEU A 217 19.25 11.09 6.60
C LEU A 217 18.12 12.08 6.32
N VAL A 218 17.53 12.07 5.11
CA VAL A 218 16.36 12.92 4.79
C VAL A 218 15.19 12.57 5.71
N VAL A 219 14.89 11.28 5.89
CA VAL A 219 13.84 10.83 6.83
C VAL A 219 14.12 11.31 8.25
N ALA A 220 15.36 11.20 8.73
CA ALA A 220 15.77 11.66 10.06
C ALA A 220 15.59 13.18 10.23
N VAL A 221 16.07 13.98 9.27
CA VAL A 221 15.96 15.44 9.31
C VAL A 221 14.50 15.88 9.28
N VAL A 222 13.70 15.32 8.38
CA VAL A 222 12.27 15.63 8.27
C VAL A 222 11.51 15.23 9.53
N GLY A 223 11.81 14.05 10.10
CA GLY A 223 11.20 13.59 11.34
C GLY A 223 11.55 14.46 12.54
N VAL A 224 12.80 14.89 12.70
CA VAL A 224 13.17 15.82 13.76
C VAL A 224 12.49 17.18 13.54
N ALA A 225 12.50 17.71 12.31
CA ALA A 225 11.86 18.99 11.98
C ALA A 225 10.33 18.97 12.18
N SER A 226 9.69 17.80 12.06
CA SER A 226 8.25 17.64 12.27
C SER A 226 7.86 17.35 13.71
N GLY A 227 8.77 17.41 14.69
CA GLY A 227 8.49 17.01 16.07
C GLY A 227 8.23 15.51 16.23
N ALA A 228 8.95 14.67 15.47
CA ALA A 228 8.85 13.20 15.40
C ALA A 228 7.59 12.61 14.74
N HIS A 229 6.59 13.42 14.40
CA HIS A 229 5.33 12.94 13.79
C HIS A 229 5.46 12.24 12.42
N THR A 230 6.51 12.51 11.64
CA THR A 230 6.67 11.84 10.33
C THR A 230 7.35 10.47 10.40
N PHE A 231 7.94 10.09 11.54
CA PHE A 231 8.54 8.77 11.68
C PHE A 231 7.51 7.64 11.59
N GLY A 232 7.96 6.48 11.14
CA GLY A 232 7.11 5.28 11.04
C GLY A 232 5.90 5.45 10.12
N SER A 233 4.90 4.58 10.31
CA SER A 233 3.77 4.45 9.40
C SER A 233 2.83 5.67 9.37
N GLY A 234 2.80 6.49 10.42
CA GLY A 234 1.83 7.57 10.56
C GLY A 234 0.45 7.13 11.08
N TYR A 235 0.32 5.87 11.48
CA TYR A 235 -0.97 5.31 11.94
C TYR A 235 -1.45 5.95 13.25
N ALA A 236 -0.54 6.16 14.22
CA ALA A 236 -0.89 6.80 15.49
C ALA A 236 -1.35 8.25 15.28
N GLU A 237 -0.70 8.97 14.37
CA GLU A 237 -1.04 10.35 14.00
C GLU A 237 -2.39 10.41 13.29
N ALA A 238 -2.65 9.52 12.33
CA ALA A 238 -3.94 9.44 11.64
C ALA A 238 -5.09 9.11 12.61
N ARG A 239 -4.86 8.16 13.52
CA ARG A 239 -5.82 7.78 14.55
C ARG A 239 -6.06 8.91 15.55
N GLY A 240 -4.99 9.55 16.03
CA GLY A 240 -5.09 10.66 16.96
C GLY A 240 -5.81 11.88 16.39
N LEU A 241 -5.69 12.13 15.08
CA LEU A 241 -6.49 13.14 14.39
C LEU A 241 -7.98 12.78 14.33
N LEU A 242 -8.31 11.51 14.07
CA LEU A 242 -9.70 11.03 14.03
C LEU A 242 -10.36 11.05 15.42
N GLU A 243 -9.62 10.72 16.47
CA GLU A 243 -10.07 10.76 17.86
C GLU A 243 -10.06 12.20 18.44
N GLY A 244 -9.45 13.16 17.75
CA GLY A 244 -9.39 14.57 18.17
C GLY A 244 -8.38 14.85 19.29
N HIS A 245 -7.46 13.91 19.58
CA HIS A 245 -6.47 14.03 20.66
C HIS A 245 -5.09 14.50 20.19
N VAL A 246 -4.85 14.56 18.88
CA VAL A 246 -3.58 15.00 18.29
C VAL A 246 -3.83 16.20 17.40
N GLN A 247 -3.01 17.25 17.56
CA GLN A 247 -2.97 18.38 16.64
C GLN A 247 -1.69 18.29 15.81
N LEU A 248 -1.84 18.23 14.49
CA LEU A 248 -0.71 18.20 13.56
C LEU A 248 -0.58 19.55 12.85
N SER A 249 0.68 19.92 12.57
CA SER A 249 0.99 21.11 11.78
C SER A 249 0.38 21.03 10.37
N VAL A 250 0.04 22.18 9.79
CA VAL A 250 -0.41 22.31 8.39
C VAL A 250 0.62 21.76 7.40
N LEU A 251 1.91 21.75 7.77
CA LEU A 251 3.00 21.20 6.96
C LEU A 251 3.10 19.66 7.03
N TYR A 252 2.40 19.01 7.96
CA TYR A 252 2.47 17.57 8.18
C TYR A 252 2.29 16.73 6.90
N PRO A 253 1.23 16.92 6.06
CA PRO A 253 1.07 16.10 4.85
C PRO A 253 2.25 16.24 3.88
N ILE A 254 2.84 17.44 3.76
CA ILE A 254 3.99 17.70 2.89
C ILE A 254 5.25 17.01 3.45
N LEU A 255 5.52 17.17 4.74
CA LEU A 255 6.67 16.55 5.40
C LEU A 255 6.56 15.02 5.37
N LYS A 256 5.38 14.47 5.64
CA LYS A 256 5.12 13.03 5.59
C LYS A 256 5.29 12.49 4.16
N LEU A 257 4.83 13.23 3.14
CA LEU A 257 5.06 12.90 1.73
C LEU A 257 6.55 12.86 1.39
N ILE A 258 7.33 13.87 1.79
CA ILE A 258 8.79 13.90 1.54
C ILE A 258 9.46 12.68 2.20
N SER A 259 9.12 12.40 3.46
CA SER A 259 9.66 11.26 4.19
C SER A 259 9.29 9.92 3.55
N MET A 260 8.06 9.80 3.04
CA MET A 260 7.59 8.63 2.31
C MET A 260 8.30 8.44 0.96
N VAL A 261 8.50 9.52 0.20
CA VAL A 261 9.27 9.49 -1.06
C VAL A 261 10.70 9.06 -0.78
N ALA A 262 11.38 9.66 0.21
CA ALA A 262 12.74 9.28 0.59
C ALA A 262 12.80 7.80 1.01
N SER A 263 11.85 7.35 1.84
CA SER A 263 11.78 5.97 2.30
C SER A 263 11.60 4.99 1.14
N TYR A 264 10.73 5.29 0.18
CA TYR A 264 10.49 4.40 -0.95
C TYR A 264 11.64 4.41 -1.97
N LEU A 265 12.18 5.59 -2.28
CA LEU A 265 13.33 5.73 -3.17
C LEU A 265 14.56 5.00 -2.63
N SER A 266 14.68 4.89 -1.31
CA SER A 266 15.76 4.14 -0.68
C SER A 266 15.73 2.66 -1.07
N GLY A 267 14.59 2.08 -1.45
CA GLY A 267 14.45 0.65 -1.82
C GLY A 267 14.30 -0.31 -0.63
N VAL A 268 14.20 0.23 0.59
CA VAL A 268 14.02 -0.57 1.80
C VAL A 268 12.65 -1.28 1.77
N PRO A 269 12.54 -2.53 2.27
CA PRO A 269 11.27 -3.26 2.31
C PRO A 269 10.25 -2.55 3.19
N GLY A 270 9.06 -2.28 2.64
CA GLY A 270 8.02 -1.54 3.33
C GLY A 270 6.83 -1.20 2.43
N GLY A 271 5.63 -1.25 2.99
CA GLY A 271 4.38 -0.90 2.32
C GLY A 271 4.13 0.60 2.31
N ILE A 272 3.25 1.05 1.42
CA ILE A 272 2.88 2.47 1.27
C ILE A 272 1.48 2.78 1.82
N PHE A 273 0.64 1.78 2.09
CA PHE A 273 -0.76 1.96 2.48
C PHE A 273 -0.92 2.82 3.74
N ALA A 274 -0.30 2.43 4.87
CA ALA A 274 -0.45 3.18 6.12
C ALA A 274 0.11 4.62 6.03
N PRO A 275 1.31 4.87 5.46
CA PRO A 275 1.75 6.24 5.17
C PRO A 275 0.82 7.03 4.26
N SER A 276 0.21 6.40 3.26
CA SER A 276 -0.80 7.04 2.40
C SER A 276 -2.02 7.49 3.19
N LEU A 277 -2.55 6.63 4.07
CA LEU A 277 -3.65 7.00 4.96
C LEU A 277 -3.24 8.17 5.87
N ALA A 278 -2.02 8.16 6.41
CA ALA A 278 -1.52 9.24 7.25
C ALA A 278 -1.39 10.58 6.51
N ILE A 279 -0.87 10.57 5.29
CA ILE A 279 -0.82 11.78 4.44
C ILE A 279 -2.23 12.28 4.14
N GLY A 280 -3.15 11.37 3.79
CA GLY A 280 -4.56 11.70 3.59
C GLY A 280 -5.19 12.33 4.84
N ALA A 281 -4.94 11.79 6.03
CA ALA A 281 -5.42 12.39 7.27
C ALA A 281 -4.85 13.80 7.50
N GLY A 282 -3.58 14.01 7.17
CA GLY A 282 -2.96 15.34 7.15
C GLY A 282 -3.65 16.31 6.18
N ILE A 283 -4.00 15.85 4.98
CA ILE A 283 -4.73 16.66 3.98
C ILE A 283 -6.12 17.04 4.53
N GLY A 284 -6.85 16.07 5.12
CA GLY A 284 -8.15 16.32 5.72
C GLY A 284 -8.08 17.35 6.86
N ASN A 285 -7.05 17.28 7.70
CA ASN A 285 -6.78 18.26 8.75
C ASN A 285 -6.58 19.68 8.18
N VAL A 286 -5.84 19.82 7.07
CA VAL A 286 -5.66 21.13 6.41
C VAL A 286 -6.96 21.61 5.77
N LEU A 287 -7.72 20.73 5.13
CA LEU A 287 -8.99 21.08 4.49
C LEU A 287 -10.05 21.51 5.50
N HIS A 288 -9.97 21.07 6.75
CA HIS A 288 -10.85 21.52 7.83
C HIS A 288 -10.73 23.04 8.10
N LEU A 289 -9.60 23.66 7.76
CA LEU A 289 -9.46 25.13 7.83
C LEU A 289 -10.40 25.85 6.85
N ALA A 290 -10.69 25.25 5.69
CA ALA A 290 -11.61 25.79 4.69
C ALA A 290 -13.06 25.30 4.89
N PHE A 291 -13.24 24.13 5.50
CA PHE A 291 -14.53 23.48 5.73
C PHE A 291 -14.80 23.27 7.23
N SER A 292 -14.64 24.31 8.04
CA SER A 292 -14.77 24.24 9.51
C SER A 292 -16.16 23.80 9.99
N GLN A 293 -17.18 23.94 9.14
CA GLN A 293 -18.56 23.51 9.39
C GLN A 293 -18.76 21.98 9.28
N ILE A 294 -17.83 21.26 8.65
CA ILE A 294 -17.87 19.80 8.53
C ILE A 294 -17.00 19.22 9.64
N SER A 295 -17.46 18.14 10.29
CA SER A 295 -16.69 17.51 11.35
C SER A 295 -15.32 17.04 10.83
N LEU A 296 -14.27 17.33 11.61
CA LEU A 296 -12.89 16.97 11.28
C LEU A 296 -12.73 15.48 10.92
N PRO A 297 -13.34 14.51 11.65
CA PRO A 297 -13.23 13.10 11.29
C PRO A 297 -13.76 12.76 9.89
N VAL A 298 -14.85 13.41 9.46
CA VAL A 298 -15.42 13.20 8.11
C VAL A 298 -14.42 13.64 7.04
N LEU A 299 -13.84 14.84 7.17
CA LEU A 299 -12.84 15.34 6.21
C LEU A 299 -11.57 14.48 6.19
N ILE A 300 -11.13 14.02 7.35
CA ILE A 300 -10.01 13.08 7.46
C ILE A 300 -10.32 11.79 6.72
N ALA A 301 -11.48 11.17 6.96
CA ALA A 301 -11.85 9.92 6.29
C ALA A 301 -11.95 10.07 4.77
N LEU A 302 -12.53 11.18 4.28
CA LEU A 302 -12.57 11.51 2.85
C LEU A 302 -11.16 11.66 2.25
N ALA A 303 -10.26 12.36 2.95
CA ALA A 303 -8.90 12.58 2.46
C ALA A 303 -8.01 11.34 2.55
N MET A 304 -8.20 10.50 3.57
CA MET A 304 -7.57 9.18 3.69
C MET A 304 -7.92 8.27 2.52
N VAL A 305 -9.23 8.13 2.23
CA VAL A 305 -9.68 7.30 1.11
C VAL A 305 -9.23 7.87 -0.22
N GLY A 306 -9.32 9.19 -0.40
CA GLY A 306 -8.90 9.87 -1.62
C GLY A 306 -7.42 9.67 -1.92
N TYR A 307 -6.55 9.89 -0.93
CA TYR A 307 -5.10 9.79 -1.15
C TYR A 307 -4.66 8.33 -1.38
N LEU A 308 -5.23 7.38 -0.63
CA LEU A 308 -4.95 5.97 -0.87
C LEU A 308 -5.40 5.53 -2.28
N ALA A 309 -6.62 5.90 -2.68
CA ALA A 309 -7.15 5.62 -4.02
C ALA A 309 -6.33 6.28 -5.13
N ALA A 310 -5.81 7.49 -4.91
CA ALA A 310 -4.92 8.17 -5.85
C ALA A 310 -3.61 7.42 -6.04
N VAL A 311 -3.00 6.93 -4.95
CA VAL A 311 -1.70 6.25 -5.02
C VAL A 311 -1.82 4.84 -5.60
N THR A 312 -2.83 4.06 -5.22
CA THR A 312 -2.98 2.68 -5.72
C THR A 312 -3.75 2.60 -7.04
N GLN A 313 -4.57 3.62 -7.34
CA GLN A 313 -5.53 3.61 -8.46
C GLN A 313 -6.56 2.47 -8.39
N SER A 314 -6.81 1.93 -7.19
CA SER A 314 -7.83 0.92 -6.86
C SER A 314 -8.87 1.55 -5.90
N PRO A 315 -9.82 2.33 -6.44
CA PRO A 315 -10.75 3.13 -5.64
C PRO A 315 -11.68 2.27 -4.77
N ILE A 316 -12.13 1.10 -5.23
CA ILE A 316 -13.04 0.25 -4.46
C ILE A 316 -12.32 -0.32 -3.23
N THR A 317 -11.07 -0.76 -3.41
CA THR A 317 -10.23 -1.28 -2.32
C THR A 317 -9.96 -0.18 -1.31
N ALA A 318 -9.52 1.00 -1.75
CA ALA A 318 -9.27 2.12 -0.84
C ALA A 318 -10.52 2.46 -0.02
N PHE A 319 -11.68 2.53 -0.68
CA PHE A 319 -12.98 2.73 -0.04
C PHE A 319 -13.28 1.66 1.01
N VAL A 320 -13.16 0.38 0.66
CA VAL A 320 -13.48 -0.73 1.57
C VAL A 320 -12.49 -0.78 2.75
N ILE A 321 -11.21 -0.46 2.54
CA ILE A 321 -10.24 -0.33 3.63
C ILE A 321 -10.72 0.75 4.61
N VAL A 322 -10.99 1.96 4.12
CA VAL A 322 -11.32 3.08 5.02
C VAL A 322 -12.64 2.84 5.74
N ILE A 323 -13.68 2.32 5.08
CA ILE A 323 -14.98 2.04 5.74
C ILE A 323 -14.89 0.90 6.78
N GLU A 324 -14.04 -0.11 6.59
CA GLU A 324 -13.85 -1.14 7.63
C GLU A 324 -13.01 -0.60 8.80
N MET A 325 -12.04 0.28 8.53
CA MET A 325 -11.24 0.89 9.59
C MET A 325 -12.00 1.97 10.37
N VAL A 326 -12.96 2.63 9.72
CA VAL A 326 -13.76 3.74 10.22
C VAL A 326 -15.22 3.31 10.19
N ASN A 327 -15.78 2.89 11.32
CA ASN A 327 -17.15 2.36 11.41
C ASN A 327 -18.18 3.49 11.25
N GLY A 328 -18.35 3.96 10.01
CA GLY A 328 -19.12 5.13 9.60
C GLY A 328 -19.93 4.87 8.34
N HIS A 329 -20.85 3.90 8.41
CA HIS A 329 -21.72 3.47 7.29
C HIS A 329 -22.50 4.62 6.62
N ALA A 330 -22.71 5.75 7.31
CA ALA A 330 -23.36 6.94 6.77
C ALA A 330 -22.57 7.64 5.64
N LEU A 331 -21.24 7.43 5.55
CA LEU A 331 -20.36 8.10 4.59
C LEU A 331 -20.08 7.29 3.32
N VAL A 332 -20.74 6.15 3.14
CA VAL A 332 -20.42 5.20 2.04
C VAL A 332 -20.39 5.90 0.68
N ILE A 333 -21.42 6.67 0.35
CA ILE A 333 -21.52 7.37 -0.95
C ILE A 333 -20.40 8.41 -1.10
N SER A 334 -20.12 9.18 -0.05
CA SER A 334 -19.11 10.25 -0.05
C SER A 334 -17.69 9.70 -0.16
N LEU A 335 -17.37 8.62 0.57
CA LEU A 335 -16.07 7.96 0.51
C LEU A 335 -15.84 7.33 -0.87
N MET A 336 -16.85 6.64 -1.41
CA MET A 336 -16.77 6.06 -2.75
C MET A 336 -16.59 7.13 -3.82
N ALA A 337 -17.38 8.21 -3.78
CA ALA A 337 -17.23 9.33 -4.72
C ALA A 337 -15.84 9.97 -4.65
N THR A 338 -15.34 10.24 -3.44
CA THR A 338 -14.00 10.82 -3.23
C THR A 338 -12.91 9.90 -3.78
N SER A 339 -12.99 8.60 -3.54
CA SER A 339 -12.02 7.60 -4.03
C SER A 339 -11.98 7.54 -5.56
N LEU A 340 -13.15 7.59 -6.22
CA LEU A 340 -13.25 7.58 -7.68
C LEU A 340 -12.67 8.85 -8.28
N ILE A 341 -13.04 10.02 -7.76
CA ILE A 341 -12.51 11.31 -8.21
C ILE A 341 -10.98 11.32 -8.08
N ALA A 342 -10.46 10.97 -6.90
CA ALA A 342 -9.02 11.00 -6.64
C ALA A 342 -8.23 10.03 -7.53
N SER A 343 -8.75 8.81 -7.74
CA SER A 343 -8.16 7.84 -8.67
C SER A 343 -8.13 8.37 -10.11
N GLN A 344 -9.22 8.98 -10.57
CA GLN A 344 -9.29 9.56 -11.92
C GLN A 344 -8.34 10.75 -12.09
N VAL A 345 -8.22 11.63 -11.10
CA VAL A 345 -7.28 12.75 -11.13
C VAL A 345 -5.82 12.24 -11.14
N SER A 346 -5.49 11.23 -10.34
CA SER A 346 -4.13 10.67 -10.27
C SER A 346 -3.65 10.09 -11.60
N LYS A 347 -4.55 9.48 -12.39
CA LYS A 347 -4.22 8.89 -13.70
C LYS A 347 -3.67 9.88 -14.71
N PHE A 348 -3.96 11.18 -14.58
CA PHE A 348 -3.37 12.21 -15.45
C PHE A 348 -1.87 12.42 -15.21
N PHE A 349 -1.35 12.02 -14.04
CA PHE A 349 0.05 12.23 -13.66
C PHE A 349 0.92 11.00 -13.96
N ALA A 350 0.43 9.80 -13.63
CA ALA A 350 1.18 8.57 -13.73
C ALA A 350 0.27 7.34 -13.83
N PRO A 351 0.75 6.21 -14.40
CA PRO A 351 0.07 4.93 -14.32
C PRO A 351 0.06 4.40 -12.87
N SER A 352 -0.71 3.34 -12.63
CA SER A 352 -0.82 2.76 -11.30
C SER A 352 0.54 2.29 -10.78
N LEU A 353 0.88 2.69 -9.54
CA LEU A 353 2.23 2.55 -9.03
C LEU A 353 2.67 1.08 -8.93
N TYR A 354 1.81 0.19 -8.45
CA TYR A 354 2.17 -1.21 -8.27
C TYR A 354 2.35 -1.95 -9.58
N GLU A 355 1.52 -1.68 -10.58
CA GLU A 355 1.61 -2.28 -11.91
C GLU A 355 2.88 -1.82 -12.64
N ALA A 356 3.14 -0.51 -12.67
CA ALA A 356 4.34 0.05 -13.29
C ALA A 356 5.64 -0.46 -12.64
N LEU A 357 5.58 -0.84 -11.35
CA LEU A 357 6.69 -1.49 -10.66
C LEU A 357 6.74 -3.00 -10.91
N ALA A 358 5.60 -3.67 -11.09
CA ALA A 358 5.51 -5.09 -11.41
C ALA A 358 6.09 -5.38 -12.80
N GLU A 359 5.81 -4.53 -13.79
CA GLU A 359 6.35 -4.63 -15.15
C GLU A 359 7.88 -4.68 -15.20
N ARG A 360 8.55 -4.04 -14.23
CA ARG A 360 10.03 -4.07 -14.15
C ARG A 360 10.57 -5.47 -13.90
N PHE A 361 9.80 -6.36 -13.27
CA PHE A 361 10.19 -7.76 -13.08
C PHE A 361 10.05 -8.59 -14.37
N ALA A 362 9.15 -8.20 -15.27
CA ALA A 362 8.98 -8.84 -16.57
C ALA A 362 10.08 -8.42 -17.56
N LEU A 363 10.48 -7.14 -17.57
CA LEU A 363 11.52 -6.60 -18.47
C LEU A 363 12.93 -7.13 -18.16
N VAL A 364 13.22 -7.48 -16.90
CA VAL A 364 14.49 -8.14 -16.53
C VAL A 364 14.58 -9.55 -17.15
N GLN A 365 13.45 -10.18 -17.49
CA GLN A 365 13.43 -11.49 -18.12
C GLN A 365 13.75 -11.41 -19.61
N SER A 366 13.12 -10.49 -20.37
CA SER A 366 13.40 -10.36 -21.81
C SER A 366 14.86 -10.05 -22.11
N SER A 367 15.50 -9.21 -21.29
CA SER A 367 16.94 -8.90 -21.41
C SER A 367 17.85 -10.08 -21.06
N ALA A 368 17.47 -10.94 -20.12
CA ALA A 368 18.22 -12.15 -19.78
C ALA A 368 18.08 -13.25 -20.85
N THR A 369 16.87 -13.46 -21.41
CA THR A 369 16.64 -14.47 -22.45
C THR A 369 17.33 -14.11 -23.77
N THR A 370 17.39 -12.82 -24.12
CA THR A 370 18.09 -12.35 -25.33
C THR A 370 19.61 -12.49 -25.24
N ALA A 371 20.17 -12.51 -24.02
CA ALA A 371 21.60 -12.68 -23.77
C ALA A 371 22.06 -14.15 -23.74
N VAL A 372 21.13 -15.10 -23.59
CA VAL A 372 21.41 -16.56 -23.61
C VAL A 372 21.17 -17.16 -25.01
N GLY A 373 20.44 -16.43 -25.87
CA GLY A 373 20.19 -16.82 -27.28
C GLY A 373 21.19 -16.26 -28.29
N LYS A 374 22.29 -15.65 -27.85
CA LYS A 374 23.47 -15.28 -28.65
C LYS A 374 24.69 -15.99 -28.07
#